data_AF-A0A0L7LWS5-F1
#
_entry.id   AF-A0A0L7LWS5-F1
#
_cell.length_a   1.000
_cell.length_b   1.000
_cell.length_c   1.000
_cell.angle_alpha   90.00
_cell.angle_beta   90.00
_cell.angle_gamma   90.00
#
_symmetry.space_group_name_H-M   'P 1'
#
loop_
_entity.id
_entity.type
_entity.pdbx_description
1 polymer ?
#
loop_
_entity_poly.entity_id
_entity_poly.type
_entity_poly.pdbx_seq_one_letter_code
_entity_poly.pdbx_strand_id
1 'polypeptide(L)'
;MYYVSESKTYMSEGKTLVSKLKIYVSEIMLVPILVMLVPILVMLRPILVNLENVRPMLVKIGPVLVKVRFELVKLRPMLVKVRPTLLMLGPIPKLVKVRPMLVKVRPMLVIVRPMLVTEGPHLVNVRPMLVKLRPMLVKLRAKLVKLRPMLVKLRPMLVMLRH
;
A
#
# COMPACT_ATOMS: atom_id res chain seq x y z
N MET A 1 38.58 -21.78 -58.58
CA MET A 1 38.75 -21.50 -57.13
C MET A 1 38.60 -20.01 -56.78
N TYR A 2 39.03 -19.06 -57.63
CA TYR A 2 38.99 -17.60 -57.37
C TYR A 2 37.59 -17.01 -57.07
N TYR A 3 36.57 -17.38 -57.85
CA TYR A 3 35.20 -16.91 -57.62
C TYR A 3 34.59 -17.38 -56.28
N VAL A 4 35.03 -18.54 -55.78
CA VAL A 4 34.57 -19.10 -54.50
C VAL A 4 35.24 -18.38 -53.32
N SER A 5 36.47 -17.87 -53.47
CA SER A 5 37.13 -17.05 -52.45
C SER A 5 36.54 -15.66 -52.37
N GLU A 6 36.29 -14.99 -53.49
CA GLU A 6 35.69 -13.64 -53.50
C GLU A 6 34.27 -13.64 -52.93
N SER A 7 33.45 -14.61 -53.31
CA SER A 7 32.09 -14.76 -52.75
C SER A 7 32.08 -15.01 -51.24
N LYS A 8 33.06 -15.74 -50.71
CA LYS A 8 33.23 -15.91 -49.25
C LYS A 8 33.60 -14.60 -48.56
N THR A 9 34.47 -13.79 -49.17
CA THR A 9 34.85 -12.46 -48.66
C THR A 9 33.65 -11.53 -48.63
N TYR A 10 32.88 -11.41 -49.72
CA TYR A 10 31.66 -10.60 -49.75
C TYR A 10 30.61 -11.05 -48.72
N MET A 11 30.43 -12.36 -48.54
CA MET A 11 29.54 -12.91 -47.50
C MET A 11 30.01 -12.58 -46.09
N SER A 12 31.33 -12.53 -45.84
CA SER A 12 31.88 -12.16 -44.54
C SER A 12 31.77 -10.66 -44.24
N GLU A 13 31.98 -9.82 -45.24
CA GLU A 13 31.79 -8.36 -45.15
C GLU A 13 30.31 -8.02 -44.95
N GLY A 14 29.41 -8.67 -45.70
CA GLY A 14 27.96 -8.54 -45.52
C GLY A 14 27.51 -8.90 -44.09
N LYS A 15 28.00 -10.01 -43.52
CA LYS A 15 27.72 -10.38 -42.11
C LYS A 15 28.24 -9.34 -41.11
N THR A 16 29.40 -8.76 -41.39
CA THR A 16 30.01 -7.72 -40.55
C THR A 16 29.22 -6.42 -40.59
N LEU A 17 28.77 -6.00 -41.78
CA LEU A 17 27.91 -4.83 -41.96
C LEU A 17 26.55 -5.02 -41.28
N VAL A 18 25.91 -6.18 -41.45
CA VAL A 18 24.65 -6.53 -40.76
C VAL A 18 24.81 -6.45 -39.25
N SER A 19 25.95 -6.93 -38.72
CA SER A 19 26.25 -6.88 -37.30
C SER A 19 26.46 -5.45 -36.80
N LYS A 20 27.18 -4.60 -37.54
CA LYS A 20 27.33 -3.17 -37.25
C LYS A 20 25.99 -2.42 -37.28
N LEU A 21 25.14 -2.70 -38.27
CA LEU A 21 23.81 -2.11 -38.38
C LEU A 21 22.91 -2.52 -37.20
N LYS A 22 22.97 -3.78 -36.78
CA LYS A 22 22.22 -4.28 -35.62
C LYS A 22 22.64 -3.58 -34.32
N ILE A 23 23.93 -3.35 -34.12
CA ILE A 23 24.45 -2.61 -32.97
C ILE A 23 23.97 -1.16 -33.01
N TYR A 24 24.11 -0.49 -34.15
CA TYR A 24 23.71 0.91 -34.32
C TYR A 24 22.20 1.12 -34.05
N VAL A 25 21.36 0.25 -34.61
CA VAL A 25 19.91 0.26 -34.34
C VAL A 25 19.62 0.00 -32.86
N SER A 26 20.36 -0.91 -32.22
CA SER A 26 20.21 -1.18 -30.78
C SER A 26 20.58 0.02 -29.92
N GLU A 27 21.67 0.72 -30.23
CA GLU A 27 22.09 1.93 -29.51
C GLU A 27 21.07 3.07 -29.64
N ILE A 28 20.54 3.30 -30.85
CA ILE A 28 19.49 4.30 -31.10
C ILE A 28 18.24 4.02 -30.25
N MET A 29 17.90 2.75 -30.05
CA MET A 29 16.74 2.36 -29.24
C MET A 29 17.04 2.39 -27.73
N LEU A 30 18.24 1.99 -27.30
CA LEU A 30 18.61 1.85 -25.88
C LEU A 30 19.02 3.17 -25.21
N VAL A 31 19.74 4.05 -25.91
CA VAL A 31 20.25 5.30 -25.32
C VAL A 31 19.12 6.20 -24.79
N PRO A 32 18.02 6.45 -25.53
CA PRO A 32 16.91 7.26 -25.02
C PRO A 32 16.22 6.64 -23.80
N ILE A 33 16.10 5.31 -23.77
CA ILE A 33 15.52 4.57 -22.64
C ILE A 33 16.40 4.71 -21.41
N LEU A 34 17.72 4.56 -21.57
CA LEU A 34 18.68 4.72 -20.48
C LEU A 34 18.61 6.14 -19.89
N VAL A 35 18.56 7.17 -20.75
CA VAL A 35 18.43 8.58 -20.34
C VAL A 35 17.16 8.82 -19.52
N MET A 36 16.05 8.16 -19.85
CA MET A 36 14.82 8.27 -19.06
C MET A 36 14.82 7.41 -17.79
N LEU A 37 15.53 6.27 -17.78
CA LEU A 37 15.58 5.37 -16.63
C LEU A 37 16.42 5.93 -15.48
N VAL A 38 17.55 6.57 -15.78
CA VAL A 38 18.45 7.14 -14.75
C VAL A 38 17.70 8.02 -13.73
N PRO A 39 16.94 9.06 -14.13
CA PRO A 39 16.22 9.90 -13.18
C PRO A 39 15.07 9.16 -12.46
N ILE A 40 14.45 8.17 -13.11
CA ILE A 40 13.44 7.30 -12.46
C ILE A 40 14.08 6.50 -11.32
N LEU A 41 15.25 5.91 -11.55
CA LEU A 41 16.00 5.16 -10.53
C LEU A 41 16.41 6.05 -9.35
N VAL A 42 16.88 7.27 -9.64
CA VAL A 42 17.22 8.27 -8.61
C VAL A 42 15.99 8.60 -7.75
N MET A 43 14.82 8.76 -8.35
CA MET A 43 13.57 9.01 -7.61
C MET A 43 13.03 7.78 -6.86
N LEU A 44 13.32 6.57 -7.32
CA LEU A 44 12.89 5.32 -6.68
C LEU A 44 13.68 4.98 -5.42
N ARG A 45 15.00 5.26 -5.37
CA ARG A 45 15.83 5.01 -4.18
C ARG A 45 15.19 5.51 -2.87
N PRO A 46 14.79 6.80 -2.75
CA PRO A 46 14.20 7.31 -1.52
C PRO A 46 12.74 6.87 -1.30
N ILE A 47 12.09 6.20 -2.27
CA ILE A 47 10.77 5.57 -2.09
C ILE A 47 10.96 4.19 -1.46
N LEU A 48 11.94 3.42 -1.93
CA LEU A 48 12.29 2.11 -1.38
C LEU A 48 12.68 2.22 0.10
N VAL A 49 13.59 3.15 0.42
CA VAL A 49 14.00 3.42 1.81
C VAL A 49 12.81 3.83 2.69
N ASN A 50 11.91 4.68 2.18
CA ASN A 50 10.70 5.05 2.92
C ASN A 50 9.76 3.86 3.14
N LEU A 51 9.65 2.96 2.17
CA LEU A 51 8.80 1.78 2.25
C LEU A 51 9.33 0.78 3.29
N GLU A 52 10.65 0.59 3.34
CA GLU A 52 11.32 -0.23 4.36
C GLU A 52 11.09 0.29 5.77
N ASN A 53 11.07 1.62 5.95
CA ASN A 53 10.75 2.22 7.25
C ASN A 53 9.28 2.07 7.67
N VAL A 54 8.36 2.08 6.70
CA VAL A 54 6.90 1.98 6.96
C VAL A 54 6.47 0.53 7.18
N ARG A 55 7.10 -0.44 6.51
CA ARG A 55 6.71 -1.85 6.52
C ARG A 55 6.67 -2.47 7.92
N PRO A 56 7.65 -2.29 8.82
CA PRO A 56 7.60 -2.81 10.18
C PRO A 56 6.41 -2.28 10.98
N MET A 57 6.05 -1.01 10.82
CA MET A 57 4.88 -0.43 11.49
C MET A 57 3.58 -1.02 10.96
N LEU A 58 3.46 -1.23 9.64
CA LEU A 58 2.29 -1.88 9.05
C LEU A 58 2.14 -3.34 9.52
N VAL A 59 3.24 -4.09 9.57
CA VAL A 59 3.24 -5.48 10.05
C VAL A 59 2.82 -5.58 11.52
N LYS A 60 3.24 -4.62 12.35
CA LYS A 60 2.82 -4.57 13.77
C LYS A 60 1.36 -4.13 13.95
N ILE A 61 0.90 -3.14 13.20
CA ILE A 61 -0.45 -2.57 13.35
C ILE A 61 -1.52 -3.46 12.72
N GLY A 62 -1.24 -4.11 11.59
CA GLY A 62 -2.22 -4.86 10.80
C GLY A 62 -3.02 -5.87 11.62
N PRO A 63 -2.37 -6.82 12.32
CA PRO A 63 -3.05 -7.82 13.14
C PRO A 63 -3.88 -7.18 14.27
N VAL A 64 -3.35 -6.12 14.90
CA VAL A 64 -4.04 -5.42 15.98
C VAL A 64 -5.31 -4.74 15.46
N LEU A 65 -5.25 -4.07 14.30
CA LEU A 65 -6.43 -3.47 13.68
C LEU A 65 -7.48 -4.50 13.29
N VAL A 66 -7.07 -5.67 12.78
CA VAL A 66 -8.00 -6.75 12.43
C VAL A 66 -8.71 -7.27 13.68
N LYS A 67 -7.97 -7.52 14.77
CA LYS A 67 -8.53 -7.97 16.05
C LYS A 67 -9.49 -6.94 16.64
N VAL A 68 -9.06 -5.68 16.74
CA VAL A 68 -9.89 -4.56 17.22
C VAL A 68 -11.16 -4.43 16.38
N ARG A 69 -11.05 -4.51 15.05
CA ARG A 69 -12.21 -4.42 14.15
C ARG A 69 -13.18 -5.58 14.37
N PHE A 70 -12.68 -6.79 14.54
CA PHE A 70 -13.50 -7.97 14.79
C PHE A 70 -14.29 -7.84 16.10
N GLU A 71 -13.63 -7.42 17.18
CA GLU A 71 -14.29 -7.21 18.48
C GLU A 71 -15.26 -6.03 18.46
N LEU A 72 -14.94 -4.94 17.77
CA LEU A 72 -15.88 -3.83 17.57
C LEU A 72 -17.13 -4.25 16.78
N VAL A 73 -16.99 -5.15 15.81
CA VAL A 73 -18.14 -5.71 15.07
C VAL A 73 -19.03 -6.55 15.99
N LYS A 74 -18.45 -7.33 16.93
CA LYS A 74 -19.22 -8.06 17.95
C LYS A 74 -19.90 -7.15 18.97
N LEU A 75 -19.25 -6.05 19.35
CA LEU A 75 -19.80 -5.08 20.31
C LEU A 75 -20.93 -4.23 19.71
N ARG A 76 -20.91 -3.97 18.40
CA ARG A 76 -21.85 -3.06 17.73
C ARG A 76 -23.33 -3.39 17.99
N PRO A 77 -23.80 -4.64 17.83
CA PRO A 77 -25.19 -5.00 18.11
C PRO A 77 -25.58 -4.80 19.57
N MET A 78 -24.65 -5.05 20.51
CA MET A 78 -24.91 -4.87 21.95
C MET A 78 -25.04 -3.39 22.30
N LEU A 79 -24.14 -2.54 21.77
CA LEU A 79 -24.21 -1.09 21.97
C LEU A 79 -25.47 -0.47 21.36
N VAL A 80 -25.92 -0.96 20.19
CA VAL A 80 -27.17 -0.54 19.55
C VAL A 80 -28.39 -0.89 20.41
N LYS A 81 -28.38 -2.01 21.13
CA LYS A 81 -29.45 -2.40 22.06
C LYS A 81 -29.41 -1.62 23.37
N VAL A 82 -28.23 -1.33 23.91
CA VAL A 82 -28.04 -0.62 25.18
C VAL A 82 -28.32 0.89 25.07
N ARG A 83 -27.94 1.52 23.95
CA ARG A 83 -28.01 2.98 23.79
C ARG A 83 -29.44 3.55 23.94
N PRO A 84 -30.49 3.00 23.32
CA PRO A 84 -31.87 3.47 23.53
C PRO A 84 -32.32 3.33 24.98
N THR A 85 -31.95 2.22 25.64
CA THR A 85 -32.32 1.98 27.05
C THR A 85 -31.62 2.97 27.99
N LEU A 86 -30.35 3.31 27.74
CA LEU A 86 -29.64 4.34 28.50
C LEU A 86 -30.19 5.75 28.25
N LEU A 87 -30.63 6.07 27.03
CA LEU A 87 -31.26 7.36 26.73
C LEU A 87 -32.64 7.49 27.39
N MET A 88 -33.42 6.41 27.47
CA MET A 88 -34.66 6.37 28.24
C MET A 88 -34.45 6.49 29.76
N LEU A 89 -33.26 6.13 30.25
CA LEU A 89 -32.82 6.30 31.64
C LEU A 89 -32.25 7.70 31.94
N GLY A 90 -32.43 8.67 31.02
CA GLY A 90 -32.06 10.08 31.18
C GLY A 90 -32.61 10.74 32.47
N PRO A 91 -32.23 11.99 32.75
CA PRO A 91 -32.27 12.56 34.10
C PRO A 91 -33.67 12.52 34.67
N ILE A 92 -33.84 11.66 35.69
CA ILE A 92 -35.03 11.50 36.53
C ILE A 92 -36.15 10.65 35.88
N PRO A 93 -36.25 9.37 36.31
CA PRO A 93 -37.57 8.86 36.66
C PRO A 93 -37.58 8.12 38.01
N LYS A 94 -38.74 8.17 38.69
CA LYS A 94 -39.07 7.42 39.92
C LYS A 94 -38.41 6.02 39.92
N LEU A 95 -37.62 5.70 40.96
CA LEU A 95 -36.80 4.48 41.10
C LEU A 95 -37.51 3.17 40.69
N VAL A 96 -38.83 3.09 40.89
CA VAL A 96 -39.66 1.92 40.58
C VAL A 96 -39.70 1.60 39.08
N LYS A 97 -39.75 2.62 38.19
CA LYS A 97 -39.80 2.41 36.73
C LYS A 97 -38.42 2.08 36.12
N VAL A 98 -37.36 2.47 36.82
CA VAL A 98 -35.96 2.31 36.37
C VAL A 98 -35.43 0.90 36.68
N ARG A 99 -35.89 0.26 37.77
CA ARG A 99 -35.46 -1.09 38.18
C ARG A 99 -35.55 -2.14 37.05
N PRO A 100 -36.69 -2.30 36.35
CA PRO A 100 -36.82 -3.28 35.27
C PRO A 100 -35.88 -3.01 34.08
N MET A 101 -35.65 -1.73 33.74
CA MET A 101 -34.73 -1.33 32.69
C MET A 101 -33.27 -1.61 33.06
N LEU A 102 -32.88 -1.33 34.31
CA LEU A 102 -31.54 -1.65 34.82
C LEU A 102 -31.27 -3.16 34.83
N VAL A 103 -32.27 -3.99 35.13
CA VAL A 103 -32.16 -5.46 35.06
C VAL A 103 -31.89 -5.94 33.63
N LYS A 104 -32.46 -5.27 32.62
CA LYS A 104 -32.19 -5.59 31.20
C LYS A 104 -30.81 -5.11 30.71
N VAL A 105 -30.34 -3.96 31.20
CA VAL A 105 -29.06 -3.36 30.79
C VAL A 105 -27.85 -4.01 31.49
N ARG A 106 -27.98 -4.41 32.76
CA ARG A 106 -26.89 -5.00 33.55
C ARG A 106 -26.18 -6.17 32.85
N PRO A 107 -26.89 -7.20 32.35
CA PRO A 107 -26.25 -8.33 31.66
C PRO A 107 -25.46 -7.90 30.42
N MET A 108 -25.98 -6.92 29.65
CA MET A 108 -25.29 -6.40 28.47
C MET A 108 -24.01 -5.65 28.87
N LEU A 109 -24.05 -4.84 29.93
CA LEU A 109 -22.86 -4.15 30.44
C LEU A 109 -21.80 -5.11 30.99
N VAL A 110 -22.21 -6.22 31.61
CA VAL A 110 -21.30 -7.27 32.11
C VAL A 110 -20.52 -7.92 30.97
N ILE A 111 -21.10 -8.04 29.77
CA ILE A 111 -20.41 -8.61 28.59
C ILE A 111 -19.57 -7.56 27.86
N VAL A 112 -20.07 -6.33 27.73
CA VAL A 112 -19.38 -5.24 27.00
C VAL A 112 -18.14 -4.74 27.75
N ARG A 113 -18.19 -4.67 29.09
CA ARG A 113 -17.12 -4.06 29.89
C ARG A 113 -15.79 -4.82 29.79
N PRO A 114 -15.72 -6.17 29.92
CA PRO A 114 -14.50 -6.93 29.72
C PRO A 114 -13.90 -6.73 28.32
N MET A 115 -14.73 -6.74 27.27
CA MET A 115 -14.28 -6.53 25.88
C MET A 115 -13.62 -5.15 25.70
N LEU A 116 -14.21 -4.09 26.28
CA LEU A 116 -13.61 -2.75 26.25
C LEU A 116 -12.29 -2.66 27.03
N VAL A 117 -12.18 -3.37 28.16
CA VAL A 117 -10.95 -3.43 28.96
C VAL A 117 -9.83 -4.15 28.22
N THR A 118 -10.13 -5.23 27.50
CA THR A 118 -9.14 -5.94 26.66
C THR A 118 -8.68 -5.14 25.46
N GLU A 119 -9.57 -4.36 24.82
CA GLU A 119 -9.24 -3.62 23.60
C GLU A 119 -8.67 -2.22 23.84
N GLY A 120 -8.92 -1.63 25.03
CA GLY A 120 -8.39 -0.32 25.42
C GLY A 120 -6.88 -0.17 25.22
N PRO A 121 -6.04 -1.09 25.75
CA PRO A 121 -4.59 -1.05 25.55
C PRO A 121 -4.17 -1.17 24.09
N HIS A 122 -4.87 -1.98 23.29
CA HIS A 122 -4.59 -2.14 21.86
C HIS A 122 -4.85 -0.82 21.10
N LEU A 123 -5.96 -0.15 21.37
CA LEU A 123 -6.31 1.15 20.77
C LEU A 123 -5.31 2.26 21.17
N VAL A 124 -4.89 2.28 22.43
CA VAL A 124 -3.90 3.25 22.95
C VAL A 124 -2.56 3.08 22.25
N ASN A 125 -2.12 1.84 21.97
CA ASN A 125 -0.86 1.58 21.29
C ASN A 125 -0.91 1.82 19.77
N VAL A 126 -2.06 1.61 19.13
CA VAL A 126 -2.22 1.82 17.68
C VAL A 126 -2.24 3.30 17.32
N ARG A 127 -2.85 4.16 18.15
CA ARG A 127 -3.04 5.58 17.83
C ARG A 127 -1.72 6.34 17.59
N PRO A 128 -0.69 6.26 18.46
CA PRO A 128 0.62 6.88 18.21
C PRO A 128 1.31 6.37 16.95
N MET A 129 1.19 5.07 16.66
CA MET A 129 1.77 4.48 15.45
C MET A 129 1.10 5.02 14.18
N LEU A 130 -0.24 5.12 14.16
CA LEU A 130 -0.97 5.71 13.03
C LEU A 130 -0.62 7.19 12.81
N VAL A 131 -0.46 7.96 13.89
CA VAL A 131 -0.04 9.37 13.82
C VAL A 131 1.33 9.52 13.17
N LYS A 132 2.30 8.65 13.51
CA LYS A 132 3.64 8.64 12.89
C LYS A 132 3.61 8.12 11.44
N LEU A 133 2.73 7.17 11.13
CA LEU A 133 2.65 6.52 9.82
C LEU A 133 2.00 7.39 8.74
N ARG A 134 1.01 8.21 9.12
CA ARG A 134 0.24 9.04 8.17
C ARG A 134 1.11 10.02 7.36
N PRO A 135 2.02 10.82 7.96
CA PRO A 135 2.91 11.70 7.20
C PRO A 135 3.85 10.95 6.25
N MET A 136 4.33 9.77 6.65
CA MET A 136 5.20 8.94 5.80
C MET A 136 4.47 8.46 4.55
N LEU A 137 3.23 7.98 4.69
CA LEU A 137 2.40 7.56 3.56
C LEU A 137 2.05 8.73 2.64
N VAL A 138 1.79 9.92 3.17
CA VAL A 138 1.52 11.13 2.37
C VAL A 138 2.75 11.49 1.53
N LYS A 139 3.95 11.51 2.14
CA LYS A 139 5.21 11.75 1.42
C LYS A 139 5.47 10.69 0.35
N LEU A 140 5.22 9.41 0.66
CA LEU A 140 5.36 8.31 -0.29
C LEU A 140 4.43 8.49 -1.50
N ARG A 141 3.15 8.79 -1.24
CA ARG A 141 2.15 9.04 -2.28
C ARG A 141 2.56 10.22 -3.17
N ALA A 142 3.03 11.31 -2.59
CA ALA A 142 3.49 12.47 -3.36
C ALA A 142 4.65 12.12 -4.30
N LYS A 143 5.63 11.32 -3.84
CA LYS A 143 6.74 10.84 -4.68
C LYS A 143 6.24 9.92 -5.81
N LEU A 144 5.31 9.00 -5.53
CA LEU A 144 4.72 8.11 -6.54
C LEU A 144 3.93 8.89 -7.61
N VAL A 145 3.21 9.93 -7.21
CA VAL A 145 2.49 10.81 -8.16
C VAL A 145 3.48 11.50 -9.10
N LYS A 146 4.63 11.96 -8.60
CA LYS A 146 5.69 12.56 -9.43
C LYS A 146 6.35 11.57 -10.40
N LEU A 147 6.46 10.29 -10.03
CA LEU A 147 7.00 9.23 -10.90
C LEU A 147 6.04 8.82 -12.03
N ARG A 148 4.74 8.94 -11.81
CA ARG A 148 3.72 8.42 -12.73
C ARG A 148 3.86 8.94 -14.17
N PRO A 149 4.07 10.24 -14.44
CA PRO A 149 4.26 10.75 -15.79
C PRO A 149 5.49 10.17 -16.49
N MET A 150 6.58 9.93 -15.75
CA MET A 150 7.81 9.37 -16.31
C MET A 150 7.62 7.92 -16.73
N LEU A 151 6.92 7.13 -15.90
CA LEU A 151 6.58 5.74 -16.22
C LEU A 151 5.63 5.63 -17.43
N VAL A 152 4.69 6.58 -17.57
CA VAL A 152 3.80 6.64 -18.73
C VAL A 152 4.59 6.91 -20.02
N LYS A 153 5.57 7.81 -19.98
CA LYS A 153 6.47 8.10 -21.12
C LYS A 153 7.41 6.94 -21.46
N LEU A 154 7.87 6.19 -20.45
CA LEU A 154 8.76 5.03 -20.62
C LEU A 154 8.05 3.82 -21.24
N ARG A 155 6.76 3.63 -20.93
CA ARG A 155 5.99 2.47 -21.36
C ARG A 155 6.03 2.17 -22.87
N PRO A 156 5.75 3.13 -23.78
CA PRO A 156 5.79 2.86 -25.23
C PRO A 156 7.19 2.45 -25.72
N MET A 157 8.26 3.05 -25.18
CA MET A 157 9.63 2.71 -25.57
C MET A 157 10.01 1.29 -25.15
N LEU A 158 9.59 0.85 -23.96
CA LEU A 158 9.80 -0.54 -23.51
C LEU A 158 9.01 -1.56 -24.32
N VAL A 159 7.83 -1.19 -24.84
CA VAL A 159 7.04 -2.05 -25.73
C VAL A 159 7.73 -2.21 -27.08
N MET A 160 8.29 -1.12 -27.63
CA MET A 160 9.06 -1.17 -28.88
C MET A 160 10.32 -2.04 -28.81
N LEU A 161 10.89 -2.24 -27.62
CA LEU A 161 12.08 -3.09 -27.42
C LEU A 161 11.75 -4.58 -27.27
N ARG A 162 10.47 -4.91 -27.08
CA ARG A 162 9.98 -6.28 -26.88
C ARG A 162 9.62 -6.99 -28.18
N HIS A 163 9.58 -6.26 -29.29
CA HIS A 163 9.29 -6.72 -30.64
C HIS A 163 10.52 -6.54 -31.52
#